data_AF-C6LS39-F1
#
_entry.id   AF-C6LS39-F1
#
_cell.length_a   1.000
_cell.length_b   1.000
_cell.length_c   1.000
_cell.angle_alpha   90.00
_cell.angle_beta   90.00
_cell.angle_gamma   90.00
#
_symmetry.space_group_name_H-M   'P 1'
#
loop_
_entity.id
_entity.type
_entity.pdbx_description
1 polymer ?
#
loop_
_entity_poly.entity_id
_entity_poly.type
_entity_poly.pdbx_seq_one_letter_code
_entity_poly.pdbx_strand_id
1 'polypeptide(L)'
;MTDFTKDKEKLAQATQGGETERAEIVVVHLPQGTSFLTSLNPEGNLLEESMCPDELKRDHEGFQAILKEKGCRVYMPYDVLSEASPAEREVLMDQAMASLKYEFHPSGARITPKMKYCVSDEYKRKVLSALSNRNLVDVILSEPVIHLIPGVRNTALVTKSVEIHDSNNMVFMRDQQITTRRGVVMGQFQAPQRRREQVFALIFWKRLGVRVVGDCREGGPHCMLEGGDFIPASPGLTMMGVGLRSTYVGARYLMSKDLLGTRRFAVVKDCFDQHQDRMHLDCTCSIIHDKLVVLDEYICSGMGLRYVDEWIDIGAEAAKKAKSSAVICGTYALVKANVEFQQWLDENGYTIIRIPHEYQLAYGCNNLNLGNNCVLSVHQPTIDFIKASPAYISYCKSHNLSNGLDLVYVPFRGITRMYGSLHCASQVIYRTPATPATVKACEQEGDGLAAIYEKNGEPVDAAGKNFDCVLYIPSTVDDLVDSLGISLGDDVAPSREIIADVHKLYQKLISEGRVPYITWRMPSMPVVSLKGAARAGSLKAILDKIPQLPSFTPKVVDGAPAAYTRYLGLEQADICIDIS
;
A
#
# COMPACT_ATOMS: atom_id res chain seq x y z
N MET A 1 -3.78 -16.81 -26.79
CA MET A 1 -4.99 -16.14 -26.31
C MET A 1 -5.28 -16.56 -24.90
N THR A 2 -4.98 -15.66 -23.98
CA THR A 2 -5.43 -15.68 -22.60
C THR A 2 -6.94 -15.50 -22.59
N ASP A 3 -7.67 -16.62 -22.60
CA ASP A 3 -9.13 -16.60 -22.57
C ASP A 3 -9.62 -16.37 -21.13
N PHE A 4 -10.12 -15.16 -20.88
CA PHE A 4 -10.81 -14.77 -19.65
C PHE A 4 -12.32 -14.60 -19.83
N THR A 5 -12.90 -14.97 -20.99
CA THR A 5 -14.34 -14.76 -21.24
C THR A 5 -15.21 -15.56 -20.29
N LYS A 6 -14.77 -16.76 -19.91
CA LYS A 6 -15.45 -17.62 -18.91
C LYS A 6 -15.47 -17.02 -17.50
N ASP A 7 -14.59 -16.07 -17.22
CA ASP A 7 -14.41 -15.46 -15.90
C ASP A 7 -14.94 -14.02 -15.83
N LYS A 8 -15.49 -13.48 -16.93
CA LYS A 8 -16.01 -12.10 -16.99
C LYS A 8 -17.02 -11.77 -15.90
N GLU A 9 -17.94 -12.68 -15.60
CA GLU A 9 -18.94 -12.46 -14.55
C GLU A 9 -18.27 -12.36 -13.16
N LYS A 10 -17.35 -13.28 -12.86
CA LYS A 10 -16.56 -13.26 -11.61
C LYS A 10 -15.73 -11.99 -11.50
N LEU A 11 -15.04 -11.60 -12.57
CA LEU A 11 -14.22 -10.39 -12.62
C LEU A 11 -15.06 -9.11 -12.42
N ALA A 12 -16.24 -9.03 -13.03
CA ALA A 12 -17.16 -7.90 -12.83
C ALA A 12 -17.72 -7.80 -11.41
N GLN A 13 -17.76 -8.92 -10.68
CA GLN A 13 -18.21 -9.02 -9.29
C GLN A 13 -17.04 -9.15 -8.30
N ALA A 14 -15.80 -8.91 -8.75
CA ALA A 14 -14.59 -9.07 -7.96
C ALA A 14 -14.66 -8.24 -6.67
N THR A 15 -14.75 -8.96 -5.56
CA THR A 15 -14.78 -8.43 -4.21
C THR A 15 -14.04 -9.41 -3.29
N GLN A 16 -13.57 -8.94 -2.15
CA GLN A 16 -12.92 -9.79 -1.15
C GLN A 16 -13.52 -9.54 0.24
N GLY A 17 -14.01 -10.63 0.85
CA GLY A 17 -14.47 -10.63 2.24
C GLY A 17 -13.37 -11.00 3.21
N GLY A 18 -12.52 -11.99 2.88
CA GLY A 18 -11.46 -12.44 3.79
C GLY A 18 -10.29 -13.13 3.09
N GLU A 19 -9.08 -13.02 3.64
CA GLU A 19 -7.87 -13.69 3.14
C GLU A 19 -7.97 -15.23 3.16
N THR A 20 -8.86 -15.77 3.99
CA THR A 20 -9.08 -17.22 4.14
C THR A 20 -10.13 -17.77 3.16
N GLU A 21 -10.87 -16.91 2.46
CA GLU A 21 -11.79 -17.33 1.40
C GLU A 21 -11.01 -17.94 0.24
N ARG A 22 -11.57 -18.98 -0.40
CA ARG A 22 -10.88 -19.73 -1.46
C ARG A 22 -10.49 -18.81 -2.62
N ALA A 23 -9.20 -18.66 -2.89
CA ALA A 23 -8.70 -17.96 -4.06
C ALA A 23 -9.05 -18.73 -5.34
N GLU A 24 -9.56 -18.02 -6.36
CA GLU A 24 -9.82 -18.65 -7.66
C GLU A 24 -9.20 -17.94 -8.86
N ILE A 25 -8.95 -16.63 -8.76
CA ILE A 25 -8.31 -15.84 -9.81
C ILE A 25 -7.20 -15.02 -9.17
N VAL A 26 -5.98 -15.25 -9.63
CA VAL A 26 -4.77 -14.59 -9.14
C VAL A 26 -4.08 -13.91 -10.31
N VAL A 27 -3.65 -12.67 -10.10
CA VAL A 27 -2.87 -11.90 -11.06
C VAL A 27 -1.44 -11.81 -10.54
N VAL A 28 -0.51 -12.13 -11.42
CA VAL A 28 0.94 -12.04 -11.18
C VAL A 28 1.58 -11.33 -12.36
N HIS A 29 2.78 -10.79 -12.19
CA HIS A 29 3.50 -10.12 -13.28
C HIS A 29 4.96 -10.55 -13.29
N LEU A 30 5.48 -10.79 -14.48
CA LEU A 30 6.91 -11.00 -14.73
C LEU A 30 7.45 -9.73 -15.41
N PRO A 31 8.42 -9.02 -14.80
CA PRO A 31 9.13 -7.92 -15.45
C PRO A 31 9.65 -8.32 -16.84
N GLN A 32 9.57 -7.40 -17.81
CA GLN A 32 9.85 -7.66 -19.23
C GLN A 32 10.93 -6.74 -19.77
N GLY A 33 11.62 -7.17 -20.84
CA GLY A 33 12.45 -6.28 -21.64
C GLY A 33 13.68 -5.74 -20.89
N THR A 34 13.73 -4.42 -20.70
CA THR A 34 14.91 -3.68 -20.21
C THR A 34 15.04 -3.65 -18.69
N SER A 35 14.14 -4.31 -17.95
CA SER A 35 14.10 -4.29 -16.49
C SER A 35 15.45 -4.62 -15.86
N PHE A 36 16.17 -5.58 -16.44
CA PHE A 36 17.54 -5.91 -16.03
C PHE A 36 18.47 -4.69 -16.02
N LEU A 37 18.45 -3.86 -17.08
CA LEU A 37 19.33 -2.69 -17.21
C LEU A 37 19.06 -1.67 -16.10
N THR A 38 17.79 -1.44 -15.78
CA THR A 38 17.41 -0.53 -14.69
C THR A 38 17.77 -1.09 -13.31
N SER A 39 17.81 -2.42 -13.14
CA SER A 39 18.21 -3.05 -11.87
C SER A 39 19.71 -3.02 -11.55
N LEU A 40 20.53 -2.48 -12.45
CA LEU A 40 21.98 -2.32 -12.22
C LEU A 40 22.30 -1.25 -11.15
N ASN A 41 21.30 -0.51 -10.67
CA ASN A 41 21.35 0.27 -9.43
C ASN A 41 20.13 -0.12 -8.54
N PRO A 42 20.29 -1.10 -7.62
CA PRO A 42 19.19 -1.61 -6.81
C PRO A 42 18.53 -0.55 -5.92
N GLU A 43 19.34 0.22 -5.17
CA GLU A 43 18.86 1.24 -4.22
C GLU A 43 17.97 2.28 -4.91
N GLY A 44 18.43 2.80 -6.06
CA GLY A 44 17.68 3.80 -6.84
C GLY A 44 16.37 3.28 -7.45
N ASN A 45 16.15 1.96 -7.46
CA ASN A 45 14.98 1.31 -8.04
C ASN A 45 14.12 0.56 -7.00
N LEU A 46 14.40 0.74 -5.70
CA LEU A 46 13.73 0.05 -4.59
C LEU A 46 13.88 -1.48 -4.65
N LEU A 47 15.08 -1.97 -4.99
CA LEU A 47 15.43 -3.40 -5.02
C LEU A 47 16.48 -3.71 -3.96
N GLU A 48 16.41 -4.90 -3.35
CA GLU A 48 17.38 -5.37 -2.35
C GLU A 48 18.71 -5.71 -3.04
N GLU A 49 18.63 -6.38 -4.18
CA GLU A 49 19.75 -6.77 -5.02
C GLU A 49 19.40 -6.59 -6.51
N SER A 50 20.42 -6.62 -7.37
CA SER A 50 20.20 -6.66 -8.82
C SER A 50 19.49 -7.95 -9.24
N MET A 51 18.69 -7.85 -10.29
CA MET A 51 17.91 -8.97 -10.80
C MET A 51 18.78 -9.97 -11.58
N CYS A 52 18.44 -11.25 -11.47
CA CYS A 52 18.91 -12.30 -12.35
C CYS A 52 17.73 -12.77 -13.24
N PRO A 53 17.67 -12.39 -14.53
CA PRO A 53 16.51 -12.66 -15.39
C PRO A 53 16.13 -14.14 -15.47
N ASP A 54 17.11 -15.05 -15.51
CA ASP A 54 16.86 -16.49 -15.60
C ASP A 54 16.27 -17.06 -14.31
N GLU A 55 16.77 -16.64 -13.13
CA GLU A 55 16.19 -17.01 -11.84
C GLU A 55 14.79 -16.43 -11.68
N LEU A 56 14.61 -15.14 -12.00
CA LEU A 56 13.34 -14.44 -11.95
C LEU A 56 12.27 -15.16 -12.78
N LYS A 57 12.60 -15.52 -14.03
CA LYS A 57 11.69 -16.24 -14.90
C LYS A 57 11.36 -17.63 -14.36
N ARG A 58 12.37 -18.42 -13.98
CA ARG A 58 12.19 -19.78 -13.45
C ARG A 58 11.29 -19.79 -12.22
N ASP A 59 11.58 -18.92 -11.26
CA ASP A 59 10.86 -18.87 -9.98
C ASP A 59 9.42 -18.35 -10.18
N HIS A 60 9.22 -17.37 -11.08
CA HIS A 60 7.88 -16.91 -11.45
C HIS A 60 7.06 -17.97 -12.19
N GLU A 61 7.64 -18.74 -13.12
CA GLU A 61 6.99 -19.87 -13.78
C GLU A 61 6.64 -20.99 -12.78
N GLY A 62 7.53 -21.28 -11.83
CA GLY A 62 7.29 -22.23 -10.75
C GLY A 62 6.13 -21.81 -9.85
N PHE A 63 6.08 -20.53 -9.45
CA PHE A 63 4.97 -19.99 -8.67
C PHE A 63 3.63 -20.08 -9.40
N GLN A 64 3.59 -19.73 -10.69
CA GLN A 64 2.39 -19.92 -11.51
C GLN A 64 1.93 -21.37 -11.59
N ALA A 65 2.87 -22.32 -11.69
CA ALA A 65 2.55 -23.74 -11.73
C ALA A 65 1.90 -24.20 -10.42
N ILE A 66 2.44 -23.78 -9.27
CA ILE A 66 1.88 -24.08 -7.94
C ILE A 66 0.46 -23.49 -7.80
N LEU A 67 0.25 -22.22 -8.19
CA LEU A 67 -1.07 -21.60 -8.16
C LEU A 67 -2.09 -22.40 -8.99
N LYS A 68 -1.71 -22.83 -10.20
CA LYS A 68 -2.55 -23.63 -11.10
C LYS A 68 -2.84 -25.02 -10.52
N GLU A 69 -1.84 -25.67 -9.93
CA GLU A 69 -1.99 -26.96 -9.24
C GLU A 69 -2.98 -26.86 -8.07
N LYS A 70 -2.94 -25.76 -7.30
CA LYS A 70 -3.91 -25.45 -6.23
C LYS A 70 -5.27 -24.97 -6.75
N GLY A 71 -5.51 -25.00 -8.06
CA GLY A 71 -6.79 -24.73 -8.69
C GLY A 71 -7.10 -23.25 -8.92
N CYS A 72 -6.10 -22.37 -8.85
CA CYS A 72 -6.24 -20.96 -9.23
C CYS A 72 -6.11 -20.79 -10.74
N ARG A 73 -6.88 -19.85 -11.31
CA ARG A 73 -6.62 -19.30 -12.64
C ARG A 73 -5.65 -18.15 -12.49
N VAL A 74 -4.64 -18.12 -13.36
CA VAL A 74 -3.57 -17.12 -13.28
C VAL A 74 -3.56 -16.28 -14.53
N TYR A 75 -3.60 -14.96 -14.35
CA TYR A 75 -3.51 -13.98 -15.43
C TYR A 75 -2.29 -13.08 -15.25
N MET A 76 -1.68 -12.70 -16.38
CA MET A 76 -0.57 -11.76 -16.41
C MET A 76 -1.00 -10.49 -17.16
N PRO A 77 -0.82 -9.29 -16.57
CA PRO A 77 -1.20 -8.04 -17.23
C PRO A 77 -0.58 -7.88 -18.63
N TYR A 78 0.71 -8.24 -18.76
CA TYR A 78 1.44 -8.17 -20.01
C TYR A 78 0.79 -8.99 -21.13
N ASP A 79 0.47 -10.26 -20.85
CA ASP A 79 -0.14 -11.17 -21.81
C ASP A 79 -1.55 -10.74 -22.17
N VAL A 80 -2.35 -10.35 -21.17
CA VAL A 80 -3.73 -9.92 -21.38
C VAL A 80 -3.77 -8.68 -22.27
N LEU A 81 -2.94 -7.67 -22.00
CA LEU A 81 -2.90 -6.42 -22.78
C LEU A 81 -2.28 -6.61 -24.16
N SER A 82 -1.29 -7.50 -24.30
CA SER A 82 -0.68 -7.82 -25.60
C SER A 82 -1.67 -8.42 -26.61
N GLU A 83 -2.80 -8.94 -26.14
CA GLU A 83 -3.85 -9.53 -26.97
C GLU A 83 -5.07 -8.61 -27.17
N ALA A 84 -4.90 -7.28 -27.00
CA ALA A 84 -5.96 -6.30 -27.21
C ALA A 84 -6.63 -6.40 -28.59
N SER A 85 -7.97 -6.33 -28.62
CA SER A 85 -8.72 -6.24 -29.88
C SER A 85 -8.43 -4.91 -30.59
N PRO A 86 -8.81 -4.77 -31.88
CA PRO A 86 -8.60 -3.51 -32.60
C PRO A 86 -9.20 -2.28 -31.91
N ALA A 87 -10.36 -2.41 -31.25
CA ALA A 87 -10.98 -1.31 -30.52
C ALA A 87 -10.22 -0.94 -29.23
N GLU A 88 -9.69 -1.95 -28.52
CA GLU A 88 -8.95 -1.75 -27.27
C GLU A 88 -7.51 -1.29 -27.53
N ARG A 89 -6.97 -1.59 -28.71
CA ARG A 89 -5.65 -1.14 -29.14
C ARG A 89 -5.51 0.37 -29.15
N GLU A 90 -6.58 1.12 -29.44
CA GLU A 90 -6.54 2.59 -29.39
C GLU A 90 -6.22 3.11 -27.98
N VAL A 91 -6.70 2.43 -26.93
CA VAL A 91 -6.35 2.79 -25.53
C VAL A 91 -4.86 2.56 -25.27
N LEU A 92 -4.29 1.45 -25.76
CA LEU A 92 -2.85 1.20 -25.66
C LEU A 92 -2.05 2.20 -26.49
N MET A 93 -2.55 2.59 -27.66
CA MET A 93 -1.92 3.56 -28.54
C MET A 93 -1.85 4.93 -27.88
N ASP A 94 -2.95 5.41 -27.31
CA ASP A 94 -2.99 6.70 -26.62
C ASP A 94 -2.11 6.70 -25.37
N GLN A 95 -2.08 5.59 -24.62
CA GLN A 95 -1.17 5.48 -23.48
C GLN A 95 0.30 5.42 -23.93
N ALA A 96 0.64 4.67 -24.98
CA ALA A 96 2.00 4.62 -25.52
C ALA A 96 2.45 5.99 -26.07
N MET A 97 1.55 6.77 -26.66
CA MET A 97 1.80 8.15 -27.08
C MET A 97 2.15 9.06 -25.89
N ALA A 98 1.50 8.86 -24.73
CA ALA A 98 1.78 9.59 -23.50
C ALA A 98 3.10 9.14 -22.84
N SER A 99 3.43 7.86 -22.92
CA SER A 99 4.65 7.27 -22.34
C SER A 99 5.91 7.59 -23.15
N LEU A 100 5.85 7.59 -24.49
CA LEU A 100 7.02 7.88 -25.35
C LEU A 100 7.29 9.38 -25.48
N LYS A 101 8.49 9.81 -25.09
CA LYS A 101 8.94 11.20 -25.23
C LYS A 101 10.09 11.34 -26.23
N TYR A 102 10.04 12.41 -27.01
CA TYR A 102 11.14 12.84 -27.86
C TYR A 102 11.67 14.16 -27.33
N GLU A 103 12.95 14.18 -26.96
CA GLU A 103 13.63 15.41 -26.55
C GLU A 103 14.65 15.82 -27.58
N PHE A 104 14.41 16.95 -28.22
CA PHE A 104 15.31 17.47 -29.25
C PHE A 104 16.24 18.53 -28.67
N HIS A 105 17.54 18.28 -28.74
CA HIS A 105 18.61 19.13 -28.23
C HIS A 105 19.32 19.84 -29.39
N PRO A 106 18.91 21.07 -29.78
CA PRO A 106 19.50 21.77 -30.91
C PRO A 106 20.92 22.23 -30.59
N SER A 107 21.93 21.62 -31.22
CA SER A 107 23.35 21.95 -31.04
C SER A 107 23.81 23.15 -31.88
N GLY A 108 23.01 24.21 -31.96
CA GLY A 108 23.30 25.39 -32.80
C GLY A 108 23.11 25.17 -34.31
N ALA A 109 22.71 23.98 -34.74
CA ALA A 109 22.40 23.68 -36.14
C ALA A 109 21.03 24.24 -36.56
N ARG A 110 20.89 24.59 -37.84
CA ARG A 110 19.62 25.05 -38.42
C ARG A 110 18.58 23.93 -38.36
N ILE A 111 17.47 24.19 -37.66
CA ILE A 111 16.34 23.27 -37.57
C ILE A 111 15.60 23.23 -38.91
N THR A 112 15.54 22.06 -39.54
CA THR A 112 14.83 21.85 -40.82
C THR A 112 13.37 21.42 -40.59
N PRO A 113 12.46 21.62 -41.57
CA PRO A 113 11.08 21.12 -41.48
C PRO A 113 10.99 19.62 -41.22
N LYS A 114 11.90 18.82 -41.83
CA LYS A 114 11.98 17.38 -41.62
C LYS A 114 12.29 17.03 -40.16
N MET A 115 13.16 17.78 -39.50
CA MET A 115 13.50 17.57 -38.09
C MET A 115 12.31 17.88 -37.19
N LYS A 116 11.59 18.99 -37.44
CA LYS A 116 10.36 19.33 -36.70
C LYS A 116 9.32 18.23 -36.82
N TYR A 117 9.12 17.71 -38.03
CA TYR A 117 8.21 16.59 -38.26
C TYR A 117 8.65 15.34 -37.48
N CYS A 118 9.92 14.94 -37.53
CA CYS A 118 10.43 13.73 -36.85
C CYS A 118 10.36 13.75 -35.32
N VAL A 119 10.05 14.88 -34.69
CA VAL A 119 9.83 15.00 -33.24
C VAL A 119 8.39 15.41 -32.90
N SER A 120 7.52 15.53 -33.90
CA SER A 120 6.11 15.85 -33.73
C SER A 120 5.31 14.63 -33.28
N ASP A 121 4.14 14.88 -32.68
CA ASP A 121 3.19 13.82 -32.34
C ASP A 121 2.63 13.11 -33.58
N GLU A 122 2.58 13.76 -34.75
CA GLU A 122 2.19 13.12 -36.01
C GLU A 122 3.18 12.01 -36.39
N TYR A 123 4.48 12.29 -36.32
CA TYR A 123 5.51 11.29 -36.56
C TYR A 123 5.52 10.21 -35.47
N LYS A 124 5.39 10.59 -34.20
CA LYS A 124 5.31 9.65 -33.08
C LYS A 124 4.15 8.66 -33.27
N ARG A 125 2.96 9.16 -33.64
CA ARG A 125 1.78 8.34 -33.94
C ARG A 125 2.06 7.40 -35.12
N LYS A 126 2.67 7.90 -36.20
CA LYS A 126 3.08 7.04 -37.33
C LYS A 126 4.01 5.90 -36.92
N VAL A 127 5.00 6.18 -36.06
CA VAL A 127 5.96 5.18 -35.56
C VAL A 127 5.24 4.14 -34.71
N LEU A 128 4.46 4.58 -33.72
CA LEU A 128 3.75 3.69 -32.80
C LEU A 128 2.66 2.85 -33.51
N SER A 129 1.99 3.38 -34.54
CA SER A 129 0.96 2.65 -35.29
C SER A 129 1.51 1.42 -36.01
N ALA A 130 2.81 1.41 -36.36
CA ALA A 130 3.47 0.27 -36.99
C ALA A 130 3.87 -0.84 -36.00
N LEU A 131 3.78 -0.59 -34.69
CA LEU A 131 4.20 -1.52 -33.64
C LEU A 131 3.12 -2.56 -33.33
N SER A 132 3.50 -3.77 -32.89
CA SER A 132 2.53 -4.74 -32.37
C SER A 132 1.93 -4.28 -31.03
N ASN A 133 0.82 -4.88 -30.58
CA ASN A 133 0.27 -4.62 -29.23
C ASN A 133 1.31 -4.88 -28.13
N ARG A 134 2.09 -5.96 -28.29
CA ARG A 134 3.17 -6.31 -27.37
C ARG A 134 4.20 -5.19 -27.25
N ASN A 135 4.60 -4.61 -28.38
CA ASN A 135 5.55 -3.50 -28.38
C ASN A 135 4.94 -2.20 -27.83
N LEU A 136 3.63 -1.97 -28.00
CA LEU A 136 2.97 -0.85 -27.32
C LEU A 136 3.00 -1.04 -25.80
N VAL A 137 2.74 -2.26 -25.31
CA VAL A 137 2.87 -2.58 -23.88
C VAL A 137 4.30 -2.37 -23.38
N ASP A 138 5.31 -2.79 -24.14
CA ASP A 138 6.72 -2.56 -23.80
C ASP A 138 7.02 -1.05 -23.69
N VAL A 139 6.51 -0.22 -24.60
CA VAL A 139 6.67 1.25 -24.55
C VAL A 139 5.98 1.85 -23.32
N ILE A 140 4.81 1.34 -22.94
CA ILE A 140 4.08 1.81 -21.76
C ILE A 140 4.85 1.48 -20.48
N LEU A 141 5.38 0.27 -20.35
CA LEU A 141 6.12 -0.17 -19.15
C LEU A 141 7.49 0.51 -19.01
N SER A 142 8.17 0.75 -20.12
CA SER A 142 9.53 1.32 -20.14
C SER A 142 9.58 2.86 -20.18
N GLU A 143 8.47 3.52 -20.52
CA GLU A 143 8.33 4.97 -20.70
C GLU A 143 9.58 5.68 -21.25
N PRO A 144 10.03 5.33 -22.46
CA PRO A 144 11.33 5.75 -22.95
C PRO A 144 11.34 7.24 -23.33
N VAL A 145 12.46 7.90 -23.01
CA VAL A 145 12.80 9.24 -23.51
C VAL A 145 13.93 9.12 -24.53
N ILE A 146 13.66 9.51 -25.77
CA ILE A 146 14.65 9.48 -26.85
C ILE A 146 15.25 10.87 -26.99
N HIS A 147 16.52 11.03 -26.62
CA HIS A 147 17.23 12.31 -26.75
C HIS A 147 17.88 12.37 -28.13
N LEU A 148 17.46 13.36 -28.92
CA LEU A 148 17.78 13.51 -30.34
C LEU A 148 18.61 14.77 -30.55
N ILE A 149 19.62 14.67 -31.40
CA ILE A 149 20.43 15.81 -31.86
C ILE A 149 20.38 15.92 -33.40
N PRO A 150 20.68 17.10 -33.97
CA PRO A 150 20.81 17.26 -35.41
C PRO A 150 21.83 16.30 -36.04
N GLY A 151 21.45 15.65 -37.15
CA GLY A 151 22.39 14.89 -37.96
C GLY A 151 23.25 15.77 -38.86
N VAL A 152 24.51 15.39 -39.08
CA VAL A 152 25.50 16.24 -39.78
C VAL A 152 25.67 15.87 -41.26
N ARG A 153 25.40 14.62 -41.66
CA ARG A 153 25.68 14.12 -43.03
C ARG A 153 24.48 13.46 -43.71
N ASN A 154 24.04 12.31 -43.20
CA ASN A 154 23.13 11.41 -43.96
C ASN A 154 21.74 11.24 -43.34
N THR A 155 21.53 11.68 -42.10
CA THR A 155 20.23 11.59 -41.40
C THR A 155 19.82 12.97 -40.88
N ALA A 156 18.51 13.20 -40.77
CA ALA A 156 18.01 14.47 -40.23
C ALA A 156 18.27 14.59 -38.72
N LEU A 157 18.23 13.46 -38.00
CA LEU A 157 18.44 13.35 -36.56
C LEU A 157 19.35 12.17 -36.25
N VAL A 158 19.98 12.22 -35.08
CA VAL A 158 20.75 11.13 -34.47
C VAL A 158 20.26 10.95 -33.04
N THR A 159 20.03 9.70 -32.62
CA THR A 159 19.76 9.37 -31.21
C THR A 159 21.07 9.48 -30.43
N LYS A 160 21.11 10.40 -29.46
CA LYS A 160 22.25 10.62 -28.58
C LYS A 160 22.24 9.64 -27.41
N SER A 161 21.07 9.48 -26.77
CA SER A 161 20.85 8.60 -25.64
C SER A 161 19.37 8.20 -25.58
N VAL A 162 19.10 7.13 -24.82
CA VAL A 162 17.76 6.69 -24.47
C VAL A 162 17.72 6.58 -22.95
N GLU A 163 16.80 7.29 -22.33
CA GLU A 163 16.48 7.11 -20.91
C GLU A 163 15.28 6.18 -20.80
N ILE A 164 15.31 5.29 -19.81
CA ILE A 164 14.29 4.28 -19.56
C ILE A 164 13.83 4.44 -18.11
N HIS A 165 12.51 4.52 -17.92
CA HIS A 165 11.89 4.61 -16.61
C HIS A 165 11.03 3.37 -16.37
N ASP A 166 11.70 2.22 -16.21
CA ASP A 166 11.02 0.93 -16.14
C ASP A 166 10.22 0.77 -14.84
N SER A 167 9.06 0.14 -14.94
CA SER A 167 8.16 -0.12 -13.83
C SER A 167 8.44 -1.50 -13.20
N ASN A 168 9.68 -1.75 -12.77
CA ASN A 168 10.13 -3.06 -12.25
C ASN A 168 9.25 -3.59 -11.11
N ASN A 169 8.76 -2.69 -10.26
CA ASN A 169 7.93 -3.02 -9.11
C ASN A 169 6.49 -3.41 -9.48
N MET A 170 6.13 -3.41 -10.77
CA MET A 170 4.91 -4.06 -11.28
C MET A 170 4.87 -5.55 -10.96
N VAL A 171 6.02 -6.20 -10.69
CA VAL A 171 6.06 -7.57 -10.16
C VAL A 171 5.21 -7.71 -8.90
N PHE A 172 5.17 -6.65 -8.07
CA PHE A 172 4.37 -6.56 -6.86
C PHE A 172 2.96 -6.09 -7.17
N MET A 173 2.19 -6.99 -7.79
CA MET A 173 0.79 -6.73 -8.17
C MET A 173 -0.12 -6.41 -6.98
N ARG A 174 0.33 -6.62 -5.74
CA ARG A 174 -0.42 -6.28 -4.54
C ARG A 174 -0.62 -4.77 -4.35
N ASP A 175 0.33 -3.94 -4.74
CA ASP A 175 0.41 -2.61 -4.14
C ASP A 175 -0.42 -1.54 -4.86
N GLN A 176 -0.64 -1.69 -6.17
CA GLN A 176 -1.26 -0.65 -7.00
C GLN A 176 -2.75 -0.44 -6.67
N GLN A 177 -3.39 -1.42 -6.04
CA GLN A 177 -4.82 -1.41 -5.71
C GLN A 177 -5.13 -2.26 -4.47
N ILE A 178 -6.34 -2.08 -3.93
CA ILE A 178 -6.94 -3.00 -2.97
C ILE A 178 -8.23 -3.59 -3.54
N THR A 179 -8.59 -4.79 -3.10
CA THR A 179 -9.91 -5.37 -3.40
C THR A 179 -10.73 -5.40 -2.12
N THR A 180 -11.83 -4.65 -2.11
CA THR A 180 -12.73 -4.52 -0.95
C THR A 180 -14.00 -5.35 -1.17
N ARG A 181 -14.96 -5.27 -0.23
CA ARG A 181 -16.31 -5.82 -0.45
C ARG A 181 -17.17 -4.96 -1.38
N ARG A 182 -16.72 -3.75 -1.74
CA ARG A 182 -17.39 -2.88 -2.73
C ARG A 182 -16.86 -3.06 -4.14
N GLY A 183 -15.60 -3.46 -4.27
CA GLY A 183 -14.88 -3.64 -5.52
C GLY A 183 -13.42 -3.22 -5.40
N VAL A 184 -12.76 -3.01 -6.53
CA VAL A 184 -11.36 -2.56 -6.56
C VAL A 184 -11.27 -1.06 -6.29
N VAL A 185 -10.36 -0.66 -5.41
CA VAL A 185 -9.99 0.75 -5.21
C VAL A 185 -8.54 0.91 -5.66
N MET A 186 -8.30 1.85 -6.58
CA MET A 186 -6.93 2.17 -7.00
C MET A 186 -6.24 2.96 -5.89
N GLY A 187 -5.03 2.53 -5.53
CA GLY A 187 -4.23 3.15 -4.48
C GLY A 187 -3.61 4.48 -4.93
N GLN A 188 -2.75 5.04 -4.09
CA GLN A 188 -1.89 6.18 -4.41
C GLN A 188 -0.54 5.99 -3.71
N PHE A 189 0.52 5.83 -4.50
CA PHE A 189 1.86 5.57 -3.97
C PHE A 189 2.49 6.80 -3.32
N GLN A 190 3.12 6.58 -2.16
CA GLN A 190 4.00 7.55 -1.54
C GLN A 190 5.19 7.88 -2.45
N ALA A 191 5.88 6.83 -2.94
CA ALA A 191 7.05 6.92 -3.81
C ALA A 191 6.68 7.42 -5.23
N PRO A 192 7.17 8.61 -5.67
CA PRO A 192 6.81 9.17 -6.97
C PRO A 192 7.14 8.26 -8.16
N GLN A 193 8.24 7.51 -8.09
CA GLN A 193 8.68 6.58 -9.14
C GLN A 193 7.68 5.44 -9.40
N ARG A 194 6.86 5.06 -8.40
CA ARG A 194 5.86 3.98 -8.53
C ARG A 194 4.49 4.45 -9.04
N ARG A 195 4.23 5.76 -9.08
CA ARG A 195 2.90 6.31 -9.44
C ARG A 195 2.44 5.93 -10.86
N ARG A 196 3.37 5.60 -11.74
CA ARG A 196 3.11 5.19 -13.14
C ARG A 196 2.49 3.79 -13.23
N GLU A 197 2.85 2.90 -12.30
CA GLU A 197 2.34 1.52 -12.20
C GLU A 197 0.80 1.47 -12.15
N GLN A 198 0.19 2.45 -11.47
CA GLN A 198 -1.25 2.53 -11.28
C GLN A 198 -2.02 2.73 -12.58
N VAL A 199 -1.44 3.47 -13.53
CA VAL A 199 -2.06 3.73 -14.83
C VAL A 199 -2.11 2.43 -15.63
N PHE A 200 -1.01 1.69 -15.65
CA PHE A 200 -0.93 0.40 -16.32
C PHE A 200 -1.89 -0.63 -15.69
N ALA A 201 -1.90 -0.73 -14.36
CA ALA A 201 -2.84 -1.58 -13.62
C ALA A 201 -4.30 -1.22 -13.93
N LEU A 202 -4.65 0.08 -13.98
CA LEU A 202 -6.00 0.53 -14.30
C LEU A 202 -6.45 0.13 -15.72
N ILE A 203 -5.57 0.26 -16.72
CA ILE A 203 -5.87 -0.19 -18.10
C ILE A 203 -6.12 -1.70 -18.11
N PHE A 204 -5.29 -2.46 -17.40
CA PHE A 204 -5.45 -3.90 -17.26
C PHE A 204 -6.78 -4.29 -16.59
N TRP A 205 -7.14 -3.68 -15.46
CA TRP A 205 -8.38 -3.98 -14.75
C TRP A 205 -9.62 -3.63 -15.57
N LYS A 206 -9.61 -2.48 -16.28
CA LYS A 206 -10.68 -2.09 -17.19
C LYS A 206 -10.87 -3.11 -18.31
N ARG A 207 -9.77 -3.61 -18.89
CA ARG A 207 -9.82 -4.65 -19.92
C ARG A 207 -10.40 -5.97 -19.41
N LEU A 208 -10.09 -6.36 -18.19
CA LEU A 208 -10.68 -7.54 -17.57
C LEU A 208 -12.16 -7.34 -17.18
N GLY A 209 -12.70 -6.13 -17.30
CA GLY A 209 -14.06 -5.81 -16.87
C GLY A 209 -14.23 -5.79 -15.35
N VAL A 210 -13.13 -5.61 -14.61
CA VAL A 210 -13.15 -5.53 -13.15
C VAL A 210 -13.79 -4.22 -12.70
N ARG A 211 -14.65 -4.32 -11.69
CA ARG A 211 -15.35 -3.17 -11.12
C ARG A 211 -14.41 -2.35 -10.22
N VAL A 212 -13.86 -1.27 -10.78
CA VAL A 212 -13.15 -0.23 -10.02
C VAL A 212 -14.18 0.74 -9.44
N VAL A 213 -14.21 0.89 -8.11
CA VAL A 213 -15.22 1.69 -7.38
C VAL A 213 -14.67 2.95 -6.74
N GLY A 214 -13.36 3.11 -6.69
CA GLY A 214 -12.74 4.31 -6.13
C GLY A 214 -11.28 4.46 -6.56
N ASP A 215 -10.77 5.66 -6.36
CA ASP A 215 -9.39 6.05 -6.66
C ASP A 215 -8.89 7.01 -5.59
N CYS A 216 -7.83 6.64 -4.87
CA CYS A 216 -7.29 7.44 -3.77
C CYS A 216 -6.79 8.83 -4.23
N ARG A 217 -6.49 9.02 -5.51
CA ARG A 217 -6.10 10.33 -6.09
C ARG A 217 -7.18 11.38 -5.96
N GLU A 218 -8.45 10.97 -5.87
CA GLU A 218 -9.57 11.87 -5.61
C GLU A 218 -9.57 12.41 -4.16
N GLY A 219 -8.89 11.72 -3.24
CA GLY A 219 -8.70 12.14 -1.84
C GLY A 219 -7.59 13.18 -1.65
N GLY A 220 -6.88 13.55 -2.72
CA GLY A 220 -5.81 14.55 -2.70
C GLY A 220 -4.40 13.98 -2.48
N PRO A 221 -3.38 14.85 -2.43
CA PRO A 221 -1.98 14.43 -2.47
C PRO A 221 -1.53 13.60 -1.26
N HIS A 222 -2.19 13.73 -0.10
CA HIS A 222 -1.86 12.97 1.12
C HIS A 222 -2.74 11.72 1.29
N CYS A 223 -3.65 11.42 0.37
CA CYS A 223 -4.50 10.23 0.43
C CYS A 223 -3.73 9.02 -0.12
N MET A 224 -2.71 8.58 0.60
CA MET A 224 -1.84 7.48 0.17
C MET A 224 -2.37 6.14 0.66
N LEU A 225 -2.30 5.14 -0.22
CA LEU A 225 -2.76 3.78 -0.01
C LEU A 225 -1.96 2.85 -0.92
N GLU A 226 -1.30 1.86 -0.32
CA GLU A 226 -0.67 0.73 -1.00
C GLU A 226 -1.29 -0.57 -0.51
N GLY A 227 -1.50 -1.54 -1.42
CA GLY A 227 -2.29 -2.72 -1.09
C GLY A 227 -1.66 -3.69 -0.11
N GLY A 228 -0.33 -3.66 0.11
CA GLY A 228 0.33 -4.44 1.17
C GLY A 228 -0.14 -4.07 2.58
N ASP A 229 -0.67 -2.86 2.77
CA ASP A 229 -1.24 -2.44 4.06
C ASP A 229 -2.66 -2.95 4.29
N PHE A 230 -3.36 -3.41 3.25
CA PHE A 230 -4.79 -3.72 3.34
C PHE A 230 -5.03 -5.22 3.44
N ILE A 231 -5.59 -5.65 4.57
CA ILE A 231 -5.89 -7.06 4.86
C ILE A 231 -7.41 -7.22 5.07
N PRO A 232 -8.15 -7.80 4.10
CA PRO A 232 -9.52 -8.26 4.35
C PRO A 232 -9.46 -9.44 5.32
N ALA A 233 -9.77 -9.21 6.60
CA ALA A 233 -9.55 -10.21 7.63
C ALA A 233 -10.68 -11.25 7.71
N SER A 234 -11.92 -10.78 7.63
CA SER A 234 -13.12 -11.58 7.52
C SER A 234 -14.22 -10.74 6.86
N PRO A 235 -15.34 -11.35 6.40
CA PRO A 235 -16.42 -10.59 5.79
C PRO A 235 -16.94 -9.38 6.59
N GLY A 236 -16.78 -9.40 7.93
CA GLY A 236 -17.20 -8.32 8.83
C GLY A 236 -16.05 -7.44 9.34
N LEU A 237 -14.79 -7.73 9.01
CA LEU A 237 -13.61 -7.02 9.50
C LEU A 237 -12.54 -6.84 8.43
N THR A 238 -12.07 -5.61 8.28
CA THR A 238 -10.89 -5.29 7.45
C THR A 238 -9.86 -4.56 8.31
N MET A 239 -8.58 -4.86 8.09
CA MET A 239 -7.46 -4.15 8.68
C MET A 239 -6.74 -3.32 7.61
N MET A 240 -6.25 -2.14 7.98
CA MET A 240 -5.39 -1.32 7.14
C MET A 240 -4.22 -0.78 7.94
N GLY A 241 -2.99 -1.08 7.51
CA GLY A 241 -1.77 -0.45 7.99
C GLY A 241 -1.72 1.04 7.60
N VAL A 242 -1.19 1.87 8.49
CA VAL A 242 -0.88 3.27 8.23
C VAL A 242 0.46 3.63 8.89
N GLY A 243 1.30 4.37 8.18
CA GLY A 243 2.69 4.63 8.56
C GLY A 243 3.50 5.12 7.37
N LEU A 244 4.46 4.31 6.92
CA LEU A 244 5.43 4.67 5.89
C LEU A 244 4.83 4.81 4.48
N ARG A 245 3.89 3.92 4.10
CA ARG A 245 3.39 3.78 2.71
C ARG A 245 1.93 4.19 2.54
N SER A 246 1.09 3.79 3.49
CA SER A 246 -0.31 4.22 3.57
C SER A 246 -0.54 5.23 4.68
N THR A 247 -1.52 6.12 4.49
CA THR A 247 -1.78 7.22 5.42
C THR A 247 -3.14 7.08 6.10
N TYR A 248 -3.27 7.70 7.29
CA TYR A 248 -4.56 7.80 7.96
C TYR A 248 -5.60 8.57 7.11
N VAL A 249 -5.16 9.51 6.27
CA VAL A 249 -6.02 10.21 5.29
C VAL A 249 -6.60 9.20 4.29
N GLY A 250 -5.79 8.27 3.79
CA GLY A 250 -6.25 7.16 2.94
C GLY A 250 -7.32 6.31 3.62
N ALA A 251 -7.09 5.90 4.87
CA ALA A 251 -8.07 5.15 5.66
C ALA A 251 -9.41 5.91 5.83
N ARG A 252 -9.34 7.22 6.09
CA ARG A 252 -10.54 8.07 6.18
C ARG A 252 -11.25 8.26 4.85
N TYR A 253 -10.50 8.39 3.76
CA TYR A 253 -11.07 8.47 2.41
C TYR A 253 -11.94 7.24 2.12
N LEU A 254 -11.43 6.03 2.39
CA LEU A 254 -12.17 4.78 2.22
C LEU A 254 -13.49 4.76 3.01
N MET A 255 -13.47 5.19 4.28
CA MET A 255 -14.69 5.29 5.09
C MET A 255 -15.67 6.37 4.58
N SER A 256 -15.16 7.55 4.24
CA SER A 256 -15.97 8.70 3.82
C SER A 256 -16.70 8.48 2.50
N LYS A 257 -16.14 7.62 1.64
CA LYS A 257 -16.66 7.28 0.32
C LYS A 257 -17.43 5.95 0.29
N ASP A 258 -17.62 5.29 1.45
CA ASP A 258 -18.25 3.96 1.55
C ASP A 258 -17.59 2.93 0.60
N LEU A 259 -16.26 2.86 0.63
CA LEU A 259 -15.48 1.98 -0.25
C LEU A 259 -15.11 0.64 0.40
N LEU A 260 -15.25 0.49 1.72
CA LEU A 260 -14.83 -0.73 2.43
C LEU A 260 -15.86 -1.87 2.29
N GLY A 261 -17.14 -1.56 2.57
CA GLY A 261 -18.24 -2.54 2.55
C GLY A 261 -18.17 -3.58 3.68
N THR A 262 -17.56 -3.23 4.81
CA THR A 262 -17.37 -4.10 5.98
C THR A 262 -17.93 -3.46 7.25
N ARG A 263 -18.36 -4.27 8.22
CA ARG A 263 -18.92 -3.75 9.48
C ARG A 263 -17.86 -3.06 10.35
N ARG A 264 -16.66 -3.61 10.41
CA ARG A 264 -15.57 -3.19 11.30
C ARG A 264 -14.32 -2.87 10.49
N PHE A 265 -13.67 -1.77 10.83
CA PHE A 265 -12.44 -1.34 10.18
C PHE A 265 -11.37 -0.99 11.21
N ALA A 266 -10.30 -1.76 11.23
CA ALA A 266 -9.18 -1.59 12.16
C ALA A 266 -8.02 -0.90 11.44
N VAL A 267 -7.70 0.32 11.86
CA VAL A 267 -6.57 1.08 11.34
C VAL A 267 -5.35 0.79 12.23
N VAL A 268 -4.40 0.01 11.72
CA VAL A 268 -3.18 -0.44 12.41
C VAL A 268 -2.05 0.56 12.17
N LYS A 269 -1.62 1.23 13.22
CA LYS A 269 -0.73 2.39 13.20
C LYS A 269 0.71 1.97 13.48
N ASP A 270 1.58 2.13 12.49
CA ASP A 270 3.02 2.19 12.66
C ASP A 270 3.44 3.62 13.02
N CYS A 271 3.56 3.82 14.32
CA CYS A 271 3.77 5.13 14.90
C CYS A 271 5.25 5.57 14.88
N PHE A 272 6.17 4.63 15.08
CA PHE A 272 7.56 4.96 15.45
C PHE A 272 8.63 4.21 14.65
N ASP A 273 8.30 3.10 14.00
CA ASP A 273 9.30 2.27 13.33
C ASP A 273 9.49 2.75 11.89
N GLN A 274 8.40 2.79 11.11
CA GLN A 274 8.34 3.26 9.72
C GLN A 274 9.55 2.81 8.89
N HIS A 275 9.94 1.55 9.06
CA HIS A 275 11.15 0.99 8.47
C HIS A 275 10.86 0.30 7.13
N GLN A 276 11.80 0.36 6.20
CA GLN A 276 11.64 -0.18 4.85
C GLN A 276 11.37 -1.70 4.85
N ASP A 277 12.07 -2.48 5.67
CA ASP A 277 11.85 -3.94 5.79
C ASP A 277 10.47 -4.32 6.36
N ARG A 278 9.75 -3.35 6.93
CA ARG A 278 8.42 -3.50 7.56
C ARG A 278 7.46 -2.45 7.01
N MET A 279 7.64 -2.08 5.74
CA MET A 279 6.96 -0.95 5.10
C MET A 279 5.45 -1.08 5.02
N HIS A 280 4.92 -2.32 5.06
CA HIS A 280 3.50 -2.63 4.99
C HIS A 280 3.06 -3.58 6.11
N LEU A 281 1.75 -3.59 6.40
CA LEU A 281 1.16 -4.51 7.38
C LEU A 281 1.38 -5.99 7.03
N ASP A 282 1.24 -6.39 5.76
CA ASP A 282 1.45 -7.78 5.32
C ASP A 282 2.92 -8.27 5.44
N CYS A 283 3.85 -7.36 5.68
CA CYS A 283 5.26 -7.66 5.94
C CYS A 283 5.50 -8.04 7.41
N THR A 284 4.54 -7.78 8.31
CA THR A 284 4.66 -8.01 9.76
C THR A 284 3.53 -8.86 10.34
N CYS A 285 2.40 -8.98 9.63
CA CYS A 285 1.26 -9.79 10.02
C CYS A 285 0.59 -10.46 8.81
N SER A 286 0.34 -11.77 8.87
CA SER A 286 -0.52 -12.46 7.90
C SER A 286 -1.56 -13.36 8.57
N ILE A 287 -2.75 -13.40 7.96
CA ILE A 287 -3.83 -14.30 8.36
C ILE A 287 -3.67 -15.62 7.60
N ILE A 288 -3.34 -16.68 8.33
CA ILE A 288 -3.10 -18.00 7.74
C ILE A 288 -4.31 -18.94 7.86
N HIS A 289 -5.22 -18.68 8.80
CA HIS A 289 -6.53 -19.32 8.90
C HIS A 289 -7.49 -18.41 9.69
N ASP A 290 -8.77 -18.79 9.82
CA ASP A 290 -9.78 -18.00 10.56
C ASP A 290 -9.32 -17.72 12.00
N LYS A 291 -9.18 -16.45 12.38
CA LYS A 291 -8.64 -16.06 13.69
C LYS A 291 -7.27 -16.70 14.03
N LEU A 292 -6.43 -16.99 13.04
CA LEU A 292 -5.05 -17.46 13.24
C LEU A 292 -4.09 -16.61 12.43
N VAL A 293 -3.14 -15.98 13.11
CA VAL A 293 -2.17 -15.06 12.50
C VAL A 293 -0.73 -15.46 12.78
N VAL A 294 0.14 -15.16 11.82
CA VAL A 294 1.58 -15.06 12.01
C VAL A 294 1.90 -13.60 12.26
N LEU A 295 2.69 -13.31 13.30
CA LEU A 295 3.04 -11.96 13.73
C LEU A 295 4.54 -11.88 13.99
N ASP A 296 5.19 -10.82 13.50
CA ASP A 296 6.58 -10.50 13.82
C ASP A 296 6.70 -10.10 15.29
N GLU A 297 7.62 -10.72 16.04
CA GLU A 297 7.86 -10.38 17.45
C GLU A 297 8.35 -8.94 17.63
N TYR A 298 9.05 -8.37 16.64
CA TYR A 298 9.59 -7.02 16.73
C TYR A 298 8.49 -5.97 16.93
N ILE A 299 7.35 -6.14 16.24
CA ILE A 299 6.25 -5.19 16.31
C ILE A 299 5.41 -5.26 17.60
N CYS A 300 5.82 -6.12 18.54
CA CYS A 300 5.19 -6.31 19.85
C CYS A 300 5.93 -5.56 20.96
N SER A 301 6.99 -4.80 20.68
CA SER A 301 7.74 -4.08 21.72
C SER A 301 8.50 -2.86 21.20
N GLY A 302 8.88 -1.96 22.12
CA GLY A 302 9.72 -0.80 21.82
C GLY A 302 9.15 0.10 20.72
N MET A 303 10.03 0.51 19.80
CA MET A 303 9.63 1.32 18.63
C MET A 303 8.78 0.55 17.62
N GLY A 304 8.83 -0.78 17.65
CA GLY A 304 8.02 -1.64 16.79
C GLY A 304 6.54 -1.67 17.16
N LEU A 305 6.16 -1.22 18.37
CA LEU A 305 4.77 -1.27 18.83
C LEU A 305 3.80 -0.64 17.82
N ARG A 306 2.74 -1.39 17.51
CA ARG A 306 1.63 -0.97 16.66
C ARG A 306 0.38 -0.72 17.49
N TYR A 307 -0.44 0.23 17.05
CA TYR A 307 -1.68 0.60 17.74
C TYR A 307 -2.87 0.54 16.80
N VAL A 308 -4.06 0.22 17.30
CA VAL A 308 -5.29 0.11 16.53
C VAL A 308 -6.24 1.21 16.91
N ASP A 309 -6.71 1.93 15.89
CA ASP A 309 -7.96 2.68 15.97
C ASP A 309 -9.05 1.83 15.31
N GLU A 310 -10.03 1.38 16.09
CA GLU A 310 -11.11 0.53 15.61
C GLU A 310 -12.37 1.36 15.34
N TRP A 311 -12.84 1.24 14.11
CA TRP A 311 -14.02 1.92 13.57
C TRP A 311 -15.14 0.94 13.30
N ILE A 312 -16.37 1.40 13.46
CA ILE A 312 -17.56 0.58 13.24
C ILE A 312 -18.61 1.29 12.40
N ASP A 313 -19.14 0.62 11.38
CA ASP A 313 -20.17 1.18 10.50
C ASP A 313 -21.54 1.20 11.20
N ILE A 314 -21.92 2.33 11.78
CA ILE A 314 -23.21 2.50 12.47
C ILE A 314 -24.36 2.84 11.51
N GLY A 315 -24.09 2.96 10.22
CA GLY A 315 -25.05 3.37 9.21
C GLY A 315 -25.33 4.87 9.19
N ALA A 316 -25.79 5.36 8.04
CA ALA A 316 -25.96 6.79 7.78
C ALA A 316 -26.94 7.50 8.74
N GLU A 317 -28.02 6.82 9.15
CA GLU A 317 -29.02 7.42 10.03
C GLU A 317 -28.52 7.58 11.47
N ALA A 318 -27.76 6.61 12.00
CA ALA A 318 -27.14 6.74 13.32
C ALA A 318 -26.02 7.79 13.28
N ALA A 319 -25.21 7.81 12.22
CA ALA A 319 -24.14 8.79 12.03
C ALA A 319 -24.66 10.24 12.06
N LYS A 320 -25.82 10.52 11.44
CA LYS A 320 -26.46 11.86 11.50
C LYS A 320 -26.97 12.25 12.89
N LYS A 321 -27.34 11.26 13.71
CA LYS A 321 -27.89 11.45 15.07
C LYS A 321 -26.82 11.31 16.15
N ALA A 322 -25.56 11.12 15.76
CA ALA A 322 -24.44 10.96 16.66
C ALA A 322 -24.32 12.15 17.61
N LYS A 323 -23.97 11.88 18.87
CA LYS A 323 -23.70 12.92 19.87
C LYS A 323 -22.56 13.82 19.38
N SER A 324 -22.54 15.08 19.84
CA SER A 324 -21.49 16.04 19.46
C SER A 324 -20.08 15.63 19.89
N SER A 325 -19.94 14.70 20.83
CA SER A 325 -18.66 14.14 21.30
C SER A 325 -18.17 12.95 20.46
N ALA A 326 -19.04 12.38 19.62
CA ALA A 326 -18.70 11.23 18.78
C ALA A 326 -17.77 11.62 17.63
N VAL A 327 -16.83 10.74 17.33
CA VAL A 327 -15.95 10.86 16.17
C VAL A 327 -16.53 9.99 15.05
N ILE A 328 -16.96 10.66 13.97
CA ILE A 328 -17.62 10.02 12.82
C ILE A 328 -16.83 10.29 11.54
N CYS A 329 -16.72 9.28 10.68
CA CYS A 329 -16.18 9.38 9.32
C CYS A 329 -17.06 8.60 8.33
N GLY A 330 -17.81 9.31 7.49
CA GLY A 330 -18.84 8.68 6.67
C GLY A 330 -19.92 8.05 7.55
N THR A 331 -20.11 6.75 7.44
CA THR A 331 -21.02 5.98 8.30
C THR A 331 -20.31 5.31 9.49
N TYR A 332 -19.00 5.46 9.61
CA TYR A 332 -18.20 4.81 10.64
C TYR A 332 -18.05 5.71 11.87
N ALA A 333 -18.15 5.09 13.05
CA ALA A 333 -17.82 5.71 14.34
C ALA A 333 -16.55 5.09 14.93
N LEU A 334 -15.65 5.91 15.47
CA LEU A 334 -14.48 5.43 16.21
C LEU A 334 -14.93 4.91 17.58
N VAL A 335 -14.65 3.63 17.86
CA VAL A 335 -15.12 2.96 19.09
C VAL A 335 -14.01 2.66 20.07
N LYS A 336 -12.81 2.33 19.57
CA LYS A 336 -11.60 2.16 20.36
C LYS A 336 -10.48 2.92 19.67
N ALA A 337 -9.63 3.57 20.45
CA ALA A 337 -8.51 4.34 19.93
C ALA A 337 -7.22 3.91 20.62
N ASN A 338 -6.14 3.83 19.85
CA ASN A 338 -4.79 3.56 20.35
C ASN A 338 -4.65 2.28 21.20
N VAL A 339 -5.36 1.21 20.86
CA VAL A 339 -5.22 -0.11 21.52
C VAL A 339 -3.98 -0.80 20.98
N GLU A 340 -3.10 -1.36 21.80
CA GLU A 340 -1.94 -2.10 21.30
C GLU A 340 -2.38 -3.24 20.35
N PHE A 341 -1.73 -3.41 19.20
CA PHE A 341 -2.20 -4.33 18.16
C PHE A 341 -2.22 -5.79 18.61
N GLN A 342 -1.22 -6.23 19.37
CA GLN A 342 -1.22 -7.59 19.92
C GLN A 342 -2.40 -7.77 20.90
N GLN A 343 -2.60 -6.83 21.81
CA GLN A 343 -3.75 -6.84 22.72
C GLN A 343 -5.08 -6.84 21.95
N TRP A 344 -5.18 -6.04 20.89
CA TRP A 344 -6.37 -5.97 20.05
C TRP A 344 -6.65 -7.30 19.34
N LEU A 345 -5.62 -7.99 18.85
CA LEU A 345 -5.75 -9.34 18.27
C LEU A 345 -6.28 -10.34 19.32
N ASP A 346 -5.71 -10.34 20.52
CA ASP A 346 -6.13 -11.21 21.62
C ASP A 346 -7.60 -10.94 22.03
N GLU A 347 -7.98 -9.67 22.20
CA GLU A 347 -9.37 -9.26 22.50
C GLU A 347 -10.37 -9.66 21.41
N ASN A 348 -9.89 -9.84 20.17
CA ASN A 348 -10.69 -10.23 19.01
C ASN A 348 -10.64 -11.73 18.70
N GLY A 349 -10.09 -12.52 19.63
CA GLY A 349 -10.08 -13.98 19.59
C GLY A 349 -9.06 -14.57 18.64
N TYR A 350 -8.07 -13.80 18.18
CA TYR A 350 -7.01 -14.33 17.34
C TYR A 350 -6.04 -15.19 18.14
N THR A 351 -5.66 -16.33 17.57
CA THR A 351 -4.48 -17.08 18.00
C THR A 351 -3.26 -16.52 17.29
N ILE A 352 -2.24 -16.12 18.05
CA ILE A 352 -1.05 -15.47 17.53
C ILE A 352 0.13 -16.46 17.55
N ILE A 353 0.72 -16.71 16.37
CA ILE A 353 2.01 -17.36 16.23
C ILE A 353 3.06 -16.26 16.04
N ARG A 354 3.76 -15.93 17.13
CA ARG A 354 4.86 -14.95 17.11
C ARG A 354 6.11 -15.61 16.55
N ILE A 355 6.57 -15.14 15.40
CA ILE A 355 7.80 -15.64 14.77
C ILE A 355 8.98 -14.73 15.12
N PRO A 356 10.21 -15.28 15.15
CA PRO A 356 11.41 -14.48 15.36
C PRO A 356 11.58 -13.39 14.30
N HIS A 357 12.16 -12.25 14.69
CA HIS A 357 12.30 -11.12 13.77
C HIS A 357 13.18 -11.47 12.55
N GLU A 358 14.20 -12.31 12.72
CA GLU A 358 15.02 -12.77 11.60
C GLU A 358 14.24 -13.59 10.57
N TYR A 359 13.12 -14.22 10.97
CA TYR A 359 12.23 -14.89 10.02
C TYR A 359 11.37 -13.88 9.27
N GLN A 360 11.00 -12.76 9.90
CA GLN A 360 10.33 -11.66 9.21
C GLN A 360 11.23 -11.05 8.13
N LEU A 361 12.51 -10.82 8.43
CA LEU A 361 13.50 -10.33 7.46
C LEU A 361 13.71 -11.30 6.28
N ALA A 362 13.43 -12.59 6.48
CA ALA A 362 13.38 -13.61 5.44
C ALA A 362 11.98 -13.78 4.81
N TYR A 363 11.11 -12.77 4.91
CA TYR A 363 9.74 -12.73 4.39
C TYR A 363 8.76 -13.74 5.00
N GLY A 364 9.05 -14.26 6.20
CA GLY A 364 8.23 -15.26 6.89
C GLY A 364 6.83 -14.79 7.28
N CYS A 365 6.59 -13.48 7.36
CA CYS A 365 5.24 -12.93 7.57
C CYS A 365 4.46 -12.76 6.26
N ASN A 366 5.12 -12.63 5.10
CA ASN A 366 4.48 -12.30 3.83
C ASN A 366 4.00 -13.57 3.09
N ASN A 367 3.06 -14.27 3.73
CA ASN A 367 2.50 -15.54 3.26
C ASN A 367 1.26 -15.31 2.38
N LEU A 368 1.13 -16.08 1.30
CA LEU A 368 -0.06 -16.04 0.44
C LEU A 368 -1.07 -17.11 0.87
N ASN A 369 -2.22 -16.68 1.39
CA ASN A 369 -3.31 -17.58 1.74
C ASN A 369 -4.23 -17.83 0.53
N LEU A 370 -4.36 -19.09 0.10
CA LEU A 370 -5.24 -19.49 -1.00
C LEU A 370 -6.64 -19.93 -0.52
N GLY A 371 -6.90 -19.87 0.78
CA GLY A 371 -8.05 -20.50 1.42
C GLY A 371 -7.95 -22.03 1.36
N ASN A 372 -9.04 -22.72 1.72
CA ASN A 372 -9.07 -24.19 1.77
C ASN A 372 -7.87 -24.79 2.54
N ASN A 373 -7.48 -24.15 3.64
CA ASN A 373 -6.35 -24.54 4.49
C ASN A 373 -4.97 -24.50 3.80
N CYS A 374 -4.83 -23.87 2.63
CA CYS A 374 -3.59 -23.82 1.87
C CYS A 374 -2.92 -22.45 1.98
N VAL A 375 -1.67 -22.43 2.47
CA VAL A 375 -0.88 -21.21 2.63
C VAL A 375 0.50 -21.42 2.04
N LEU A 376 0.93 -20.49 1.20
CA LEU A 376 2.22 -20.52 0.53
C LEU A 376 3.21 -19.60 1.27
N SER A 377 4.44 -20.06 1.46
CA SER A 377 5.52 -19.30 2.08
C SER A 377 6.83 -19.50 1.33
N VAL A 378 7.69 -18.48 1.34
CA VAL A 378 9.04 -18.53 0.73
C VAL A 378 10.11 -18.96 1.73
N HIS A 379 9.74 -19.18 2.99
CA HIS A 379 10.71 -19.45 4.06
C HIS A 379 10.38 -20.75 4.78
N GLN A 380 11.09 -21.82 4.44
CA GLN A 380 10.90 -23.15 5.03
C GLN A 380 11.02 -23.16 6.57
N PRO A 381 12.01 -22.48 7.21
CA PRO A 381 12.07 -22.43 8.66
C PRO A 381 10.82 -21.83 9.32
N THR A 382 10.16 -20.85 8.68
CA THR A 382 8.89 -20.32 9.18
C THR A 382 7.78 -21.38 9.16
N ILE A 383 7.69 -22.18 8.09
CA ILE A 383 6.73 -23.28 8.00
C ILE A 383 6.96 -24.28 9.15
N ASP A 384 8.21 -24.66 9.37
CA ASP A 384 8.57 -25.63 10.40
C ASP A 384 8.28 -25.09 11.81
N PHE A 385 8.57 -23.80 12.03
CA PHE A 385 8.26 -23.09 13.27
C PHE A 385 6.75 -23.02 13.55
N ILE A 386 5.93 -22.68 12.54
CA ILE A 386 4.47 -22.68 12.66
C ILE A 386 3.98 -24.07 13.08
N LYS A 387 4.45 -25.13 12.41
CA LYS A 387 4.04 -26.52 12.70
C LYS A 387 4.43 -26.97 14.11
N ALA A 388 5.58 -26.51 14.61
CA ALA A 388 6.07 -26.83 15.95
C ALA A 388 5.42 -25.97 17.06
N SER A 389 4.77 -24.85 16.72
CA SER A 389 4.20 -23.92 17.69
C SER A 389 3.11 -24.59 18.55
N PRO A 390 3.20 -24.52 19.89
CA PRO A 390 2.14 -25.02 20.78
C PRO A 390 0.79 -24.35 20.52
N ALA A 391 0.79 -23.05 20.17
CA ALA A 391 -0.41 -22.30 19.84
C ALA A 391 -1.09 -22.87 18.58
N TYR A 392 -0.30 -23.17 17.54
CA TYR A 392 -0.79 -23.79 16.31
C TYR A 392 -1.33 -25.21 16.54
N ILE A 393 -0.62 -26.03 17.32
CA ILE A 393 -1.04 -27.41 17.63
C ILE A 393 -2.38 -27.39 18.40
N SER A 394 -2.51 -26.50 19.38
CA SER A 394 -3.74 -26.31 20.13
C SER A 394 -4.89 -25.84 19.22
N TYR A 395 -4.59 -24.86 18.37
CA TYR A 395 -5.53 -24.33 17.38
C TYR A 395 -6.06 -25.40 16.43
N CYS A 396 -5.17 -26.22 15.85
CA CYS A 396 -5.57 -27.30 14.95
C CYS A 396 -6.50 -28.32 15.62
N LYS A 397 -6.24 -28.63 16.90
CA LYS A 397 -7.10 -29.53 17.69
C LYS A 397 -8.49 -28.93 17.92
N SER A 398 -8.58 -27.65 18.28
CA SER A 398 -9.87 -27.00 18.56
C SER A 398 -10.71 -26.74 17.29
N HIS A 399 -10.07 -26.65 16.12
CA HIS A 399 -10.74 -26.40 14.84
C HIS A 399 -10.91 -27.66 13.98
N ASN A 400 -10.69 -28.86 14.53
CA ASN A 400 -10.80 -30.14 13.83
C ASN A 400 -9.91 -30.25 12.57
N LEU A 401 -8.75 -29.61 12.58
CA LEU A 401 -7.74 -29.68 11.52
C LEU A 401 -6.76 -30.82 11.82
N SER A 402 -7.20 -32.06 11.64
CA SER A 402 -6.41 -33.26 12.00
C SER A 402 -5.05 -33.35 11.31
N ASN A 403 -4.96 -32.85 10.07
CA ASN A 403 -3.72 -32.80 9.29
C ASN A 403 -3.03 -31.42 9.33
N GLY A 404 -3.58 -30.47 10.11
CA GLY A 404 -3.19 -29.07 10.06
C GLY A 404 -3.49 -28.39 8.72
N LEU A 405 -2.91 -27.21 8.54
CA LEU A 405 -2.87 -26.47 7.28
C LEU A 405 -1.86 -27.07 6.30
N ASP A 406 -2.19 -27.01 5.01
CA ASP A 406 -1.28 -27.27 3.90
C ASP A 406 -0.34 -26.07 3.71
N LEU A 407 0.74 -26.05 4.49
CA LEU A 407 1.80 -25.04 4.41
C LEU A 407 2.85 -25.47 3.37
N VAL A 408 2.92 -24.72 2.27
CA VAL A 408 3.73 -25.07 1.09
C VAL A 408 4.89 -24.10 0.92
N TYR A 409 6.10 -24.64 0.81
CA TYR A 409 7.28 -23.87 0.45
C TYR A 409 7.33 -23.59 -1.05
N VAL A 410 7.64 -22.35 -1.42
CA VAL A 410 7.79 -21.90 -2.80
C VAL A 410 9.17 -21.30 -3.02
N PRO A 411 10.03 -21.91 -3.86
CA PRO A 411 11.27 -21.28 -4.30
C PRO A 411 10.96 -19.96 -5.04
N PHE A 412 11.46 -18.85 -4.52
CA PHE A 412 11.05 -17.52 -4.99
C PHE A 412 12.19 -16.48 -4.97
N ARG A 413 13.44 -16.93 -4.91
CA ARG A 413 14.61 -16.06 -4.70
C ARG A 413 14.79 -15.04 -5.81
N GLY A 414 14.46 -15.38 -7.05
CA GLY A 414 14.52 -14.45 -8.18
C GLY A 414 13.69 -13.19 -7.98
N ILE A 415 12.59 -13.27 -7.21
CA ILE A 415 11.71 -12.14 -6.89
C ILE A 415 12.02 -11.56 -5.51
N THR A 416 12.38 -12.36 -4.50
CA THR A 416 12.69 -11.81 -3.17
C THR A 416 13.86 -10.84 -3.16
N ARG A 417 14.80 -10.97 -4.11
CA ARG A 417 15.86 -9.96 -4.40
C ARG A 417 15.31 -8.55 -4.68
N MET A 418 14.02 -8.41 -4.96
CA MET A 418 13.37 -7.15 -5.33
C MET A 418 12.60 -6.51 -4.16
N TYR A 419 12.84 -6.90 -2.90
CA TYR A 419 12.09 -6.43 -1.71
C TYR A 419 10.62 -6.91 -1.60
N GLY A 420 10.32 -8.17 -1.96
CA GLY A 420 8.97 -8.70 -1.72
C GLY A 420 8.81 -10.20 -1.93
N SER A 421 7.69 -10.75 -1.47
CA SER A 421 7.41 -12.19 -1.46
C SER A 421 6.08 -12.52 -2.17
N LEU A 422 5.55 -13.72 -1.98
CA LEU A 422 4.39 -14.27 -2.70
C LEU A 422 3.13 -13.42 -2.53
N HIS A 423 2.89 -12.86 -1.34
CA HIS A 423 1.73 -12.01 -1.11
C HIS A 423 1.87 -10.66 -1.83
N CYS A 424 3.05 -10.04 -1.77
CA CYS A 424 3.37 -8.82 -2.54
C CYS A 424 3.27 -9.06 -4.06
N ALA A 425 3.80 -10.18 -4.54
CA ALA A 425 3.89 -10.51 -5.97
C ALA A 425 2.55 -10.98 -6.58
N SER A 426 1.47 -11.00 -5.80
CA SER A 426 0.17 -11.48 -6.26
C SER A 426 -0.97 -10.56 -5.85
N GLN A 427 -1.89 -10.33 -6.79
CA GLN A 427 -3.23 -9.85 -6.48
C GLN A 427 -4.21 -11.01 -6.65
N VAL A 428 -4.69 -11.56 -5.54
CA VAL A 428 -5.89 -12.40 -5.60
C VAL A 428 -7.04 -11.46 -5.92
N ILE A 429 -7.58 -11.50 -7.14
CA ILE A 429 -8.64 -10.57 -7.56
C ILE A 429 -10.03 -11.12 -7.27
N TYR A 430 -10.16 -12.44 -7.24
CA TYR A 430 -11.44 -13.10 -6.93
C TYR A 430 -11.21 -14.25 -5.96
N ARG A 431 -11.87 -14.16 -4.81
CA ARG A 431 -12.07 -15.25 -3.85
C ARG A 431 -13.52 -15.70 -3.91
N THR A 432 -13.80 -16.98 -3.71
CA THR A 432 -15.17 -17.50 -3.58
C THR A 432 -15.82 -16.83 -2.36
N PRO A 433 -16.89 -16.03 -2.51
CA PRO A 433 -17.46 -15.31 -1.38
C PRO A 433 -18.00 -16.26 -0.30
N ALA A 434 -17.83 -15.88 0.97
CA ALA A 434 -18.47 -16.58 2.07
C ALA A 434 -20.01 -16.59 1.94
N THR A 435 -20.65 -17.59 2.56
CA THR A 435 -22.12 -17.69 2.53
C THR A 435 -22.76 -16.49 3.23
N PRO A 436 -23.99 -16.09 2.86
CA PRO A 436 -24.70 -14.99 3.54
C PRO A 436 -24.81 -15.19 5.06
N ALA A 437 -24.94 -16.44 5.53
CA ALA A 437 -24.97 -16.76 6.95
C ALA A 437 -23.62 -16.48 7.64
N THR A 438 -22.51 -16.87 7.01
CA THR A 438 -21.16 -16.58 7.48
C THR A 438 -20.90 -15.08 7.52
N VAL A 439 -21.26 -14.36 6.45
CA VAL A 439 -21.14 -12.89 6.38
C VAL A 439 -21.87 -12.25 7.56
N LYS A 440 -23.14 -12.61 7.77
CA LYS A 440 -23.95 -12.09 8.86
C LYS A 440 -23.34 -12.38 10.24
N ALA A 441 -22.80 -13.58 10.44
CA ALA A 441 -22.16 -13.94 11.71
C ALA A 441 -20.92 -13.08 11.98
N CYS A 442 -20.07 -12.84 10.97
CA CYS A 442 -18.91 -11.96 11.10
C CYS A 442 -19.30 -10.50 11.36
N GLU A 443 -20.37 -10.02 10.71
CA GLU A 443 -20.89 -8.66 10.95
C GLU A 443 -21.43 -8.50 12.37
N GLN A 444 -22.06 -9.55 12.94
CA GLN A 444 -22.58 -9.54 14.31
C GLN A 444 -21.48 -9.44 15.39
N GLU A 445 -20.23 -9.80 15.09
CA GLU A 445 -19.10 -9.51 16.00
C GLU A 445 -18.96 -8.01 16.29
N GLY A 446 -19.44 -7.14 15.38
CA GLY A 446 -19.46 -5.70 15.58
C GLY A 446 -20.56 -5.21 16.52
N ASP A 447 -21.62 -5.99 16.79
CA ASP A 447 -22.76 -5.50 17.57
C ASP A 447 -22.36 -5.13 19.01
N GLY A 448 -21.40 -5.85 19.59
CA GLY A 448 -20.84 -5.50 20.90
C GLY A 448 -20.14 -4.13 20.92
N LEU A 449 -19.38 -3.80 19.87
CA LEU A 449 -18.72 -2.51 19.73
C LEU A 449 -19.73 -1.38 19.48
N ALA A 450 -20.80 -1.66 18.76
CA ALA A 450 -21.90 -0.70 18.55
C ALA A 450 -22.60 -0.35 19.87
N ALA A 451 -22.84 -1.34 20.72
CA ALA A 451 -23.40 -1.12 22.05
C ALA A 451 -22.47 -0.26 22.93
N ILE A 452 -21.15 -0.45 22.83
CA ILE A 452 -20.15 0.41 23.51
C ILE A 452 -20.26 1.86 23.01
N TYR A 453 -20.33 2.05 21.70
CA TYR A 453 -20.50 3.37 21.08
C TYR A 453 -21.78 4.07 21.56
N GLU A 454 -22.93 3.39 21.52
CA GLU A 454 -24.22 3.96 21.92
C GLU A 454 -24.22 4.41 23.39
N LYS A 455 -23.58 3.63 24.25
CA LYS A 455 -23.44 3.92 25.69
C LYS A 455 -22.56 5.14 25.94
N ASN A 456 -21.33 5.14 25.43
CA ASN A 456 -20.30 6.12 25.82
C ASN A 456 -20.29 7.36 24.93
N GLY A 457 -20.52 7.22 23.62
CA GLY A 457 -20.48 8.31 22.65
C GLY A 457 -19.11 8.96 22.44
N GLU A 458 -18.08 8.55 23.16
CA GLU A 458 -16.69 9.00 23.06
C GLU A 458 -15.77 7.79 22.84
N PRO A 459 -14.70 7.92 22.03
CA PRO A 459 -13.68 6.89 21.91
C PRO A 459 -12.92 6.73 23.21
N VAL A 460 -12.65 5.49 23.59
CA VAL A 460 -11.85 5.15 24.78
C VAL A 460 -10.59 4.39 24.39
N ASP A 461 -9.60 4.40 25.26
CA ASP A 461 -8.44 3.52 25.16
C ASP A 461 -8.80 2.06 25.48
N ALA A 462 -7.80 1.18 25.48
CA ALA A 462 -7.99 -0.24 25.79
C ALA A 462 -8.53 -0.49 27.22
N ALA A 463 -8.27 0.43 28.16
CA ALA A 463 -8.71 0.35 29.56
C ALA A 463 -10.04 1.08 29.82
N GLY A 464 -10.68 1.63 28.78
CA GLY A 464 -11.90 2.43 28.92
C GLY A 464 -11.66 3.85 29.46
N LYS A 465 -10.42 4.33 29.47
CA LYS A 465 -10.02 5.65 29.96
C LYS A 465 -10.05 6.69 28.84
N ASN A 466 -10.21 7.95 29.26
CA ASN A 466 -10.07 9.11 28.40
C ASN A 466 -8.58 9.44 28.18
N PHE A 467 -8.27 10.05 27.04
CA PHE A 467 -6.91 10.50 26.72
C PHE A 467 -6.56 11.80 27.44
N ASP A 468 -5.39 11.85 28.07
CA ASP A 468 -4.87 13.03 28.77
C ASP A 468 -4.28 14.07 27.82
N CYS A 469 -3.74 13.61 26.69
CA CYS A 469 -3.08 14.44 25.71
C CYS A 469 -3.07 13.77 24.33
N VAL A 470 -2.69 14.52 23.31
CA VAL A 470 -2.49 14.01 21.95
C VAL A 470 -1.06 14.21 21.54
N LEU A 471 -0.45 13.13 21.03
CA LEU A 471 0.90 13.12 20.48
C LEU A 471 0.81 12.99 18.96
N TYR A 472 1.40 13.96 18.27
CA TYR A 472 1.42 13.97 16.81
C TYR A 472 2.74 13.42 16.28
N ILE A 473 2.65 12.46 15.38
CA ILE A 473 3.76 11.94 14.61
C ILE A 473 3.79 12.68 13.26
N PRO A 474 4.96 13.13 12.78
CA PRO A 474 5.08 13.62 11.42
C PRO A 474 4.76 12.49 10.42
N SER A 475 3.87 12.78 9.46
CA SER A 475 3.49 11.83 8.39
C SER A 475 4.60 11.59 7.39
N THR A 476 5.40 12.61 7.09
CA THR A 476 6.67 12.52 6.36
C THR A 476 7.57 13.72 6.71
N VAL A 477 8.85 13.64 6.35
CA VAL A 477 9.73 14.83 6.33
C VAL A 477 9.13 15.88 5.39
N ASP A 478 8.63 15.47 4.22
CA ASP A 478 8.04 16.36 3.21
C ASP A 478 6.83 17.15 3.73
N ASP A 479 5.96 16.54 4.55
CA ASP A 479 4.84 17.24 5.18
C ASP A 479 5.31 18.29 6.22
N LEU A 480 6.41 18.00 6.91
CA LEU A 480 7.03 18.95 7.84
C LEU A 480 7.67 20.12 7.08
N VAL A 481 8.33 19.83 5.96
CA VAL A 481 8.96 20.76 5.01
C VAL A 481 7.94 21.69 4.39
N ASP A 482 6.89 21.13 3.79
CA ASP A 482 5.82 21.87 3.11
C ASP A 482 5.03 22.75 4.08
N SER A 483 4.75 22.23 5.29
CA SER A 483 3.99 22.97 6.30
C SER A 483 4.76 24.11 6.94
N LEU A 484 6.09 24.01 6.97
CA LEU A 484 6.96 25.05 7.53
C LEU A 484 7.54 25.99 6.46
N GLY A 485 7.33 25.69 5.17
CA GLY A 485 7.92 26.45 4.05
C GLY A 485 9.44 26.35 4.00
N ILE A 486 10.00 25.24 4.48
CA ILE A 486 11.44 25.02 4.62
C ILE A 486 11.91 24.17 3.43
N SER A 487 13.06 24.46 2.84
CA SER A 487 13.69 23.59 1.84
C SER A 487 14.79 22.78 2.52
N LEU A 488 14.67 21.45 2.51
CA LEU A 488 15.70 20.54 3.01
C LEU A 488 16.62 20.16 1.86
N GLY A 489 17.91 20.49 1.96
CA GLY A 489 18.93 20.06 0.99
C GLY A 489 19.46 18.66 1.31
N ASP A 490 19.81 17.90 0.28
CA ASP A 490 20.01 16.43 0.12
C ASP A 490 20.67 15.53 1.21
N ASP A 491 20.88 15.95 2.46
CA ASP A 491 21.58 15.17 3.50
C ASP A 491 20.74 14.88 4.76
N VAL A 492 19.47 14.49 4.58
CA VAL A 492 18.46 14.70 5.62
C VAL A 492 17.91 13.36 6.12
N ALA A 493 18.52 12.91 7.22
CA ALA A 493 18.06 11.85 8.13
C ALA A 493 17.10 12.27 9.30
N PRO A 494 16.45 13.45 9.35
CA PRO A 494 15.77 13.97 10.54
C PRO A 494 14.40 13.36 10.79
N SER A 495 13.79 12.58 9.88
CA SER A 495 12.59 11.81 10.24
C SER A 495 12.88 10.87 11.39
N ARG A 496 13.99 10.13 11.31
CA ARG A 496 14.34 9.13 12.34
C ARG A 496 14.66 9.77 13.67
N GLU A 497 15.39 10.88 13.68
CA GLU A 497 15.71 11.61 14.93
C GLU A 497 14.45 12.22 15.56
N ILE A 498 13.59 12.87 14.76
CA ILE A 498 12.32 13.43 15.26
C ILE A 498 11.41 12.31 15.79
N ILE A 499 11.27 11.21 15.06
CA ILE A 499 10.46 10.07 15.50
C ILE A 499 11.04 9.46 16.79
N ALA A 500 12.36 9.36 16.91
CA ALA A 500 13.01 8.88 18.13
C ALA A 500 12.74 9.80 19.33
N ASP A 501 12.75 11.11 19.14
CA ASP A 501 12.43 12.06 20.21
C ASP A 501 10.94 12.05 20.59
N VAL A 502 10.05 11.93 19.62
CA VAL A 502 8.61 11.71 19.86
C VAL A 502 8.39 10.41 20.63
N HIS A 503 9.12 9.34 20.31
CA HIS A 503 9.06 8.08 21.03
C HIS A 503 9.59 8.21 22.48
N LYS A 504 10.69 8.92 22.73
CA LYS A 504 11.18 9.20 24.10
C LYS A 504 10.14 9.96 24.92
N LEU A 505 9.50 10.96 24.33
CA LEU A 505 8.42 11.70 24.97
C LEU A 505 7.23 10.79 25.28
N TYR A 506 6.82 9.95 24.32
CA TYR A 506 5.78 8.95 24.54
C TYR A 506 6.09 8.06 25.75
N GLN A 507 7.32 7.50 25.82
CA GLN A 507 7.75 6.69 26.95
C GLN A 507 7.70 7.44 28.28
N LYS A 508 8.12 8.71 28.30
CA LYS A 508 8.02 9.56 29.49
C LYS A 508 6.57 9.73 29.94
N LEU A 509 5.65 10.07 29.02
CA LEU A 509 4.22 10.26 29.34
C LEU A 509 3.62 8.99 29.95
N ILE A 510 3.89 7.82 29.35
CA ILE A 510 3.42 6.54 29.89
C ILE A 510 4.01 6.27 31.28
N SER A 511 5.30 6.55 31.50
CA SER A 511 5.96 6.36 32.81
C SER A 511 5.39 7.24 33.91
N GLU A 512 4.84 8.40 33.55
CA GLU A 512 4.14 9.34 34.45
C GLU A 512 2.65 9.00 34.63
N GLY A 513 2.18 7.90 34.04
CA GLY A 513 0.79 7.44 34.15
C GLY A 513 -0.21 8.19 33.26
N ARG A 514 0.28 8.94 32.26
CA ARG A 514 -0.56 9.62 31.26
C ARG A 514 -0.98 8.67 30.15
N VAL A 515 -2.14 8.92 29.54
CA VAL A 515 -2.69 8.18 28.39
C VAL A 515 -2.68 9.08 27.15
N PRO A 516 -1.60 9.06 26.33
CA PRO A 516 -1.54 9.81 25.09
C PRO A 516 -2.33 9.11 23.96
N TYR A 517 -3.09 9.89 23.20
CA TYR A 517 -3.59 9.46 21.88
C TYR A 517 -2.53 9.76 20.82
N ILE A 518 -2.06 8.74 20.11
CA ILE A 518 -1.05 8.90 19.07
C ILE A 518 -1.72 8.99 17.69
N THR A 519 -1.40 10.03 16.91
CA THR A 519 -1.95 10.25 15.57
C THR A 519 -1.01 11.08 14.69
N TRP A 520 -1.37 11.37 13.44
CA TRP A 520 -0.53 12.13 12.50
C TRP A 520 -0.82 13.62 12.51
N ARG A 521 0.24 14.43 12.39
CA ARG A 521 0.13 15.88 12.20
C ARG A 521 -0.31 16.20 10.76
N MET A 522 -1.21 17.17 10.60
CA MET A 522 -1.57 17.71 9.28
C MET A 522 -0.83 19.02 8.99
N PRO A 523 -0.49 19.32 7.72
CA PRO A 523 0.22 20.56 7.35
C PRO A 523 -0.49 21.85 7.80
N SER A 524 -1.82 21.85 7.85
CA SER A 524 -2.67 22.97 8.27
C SER A 524 -2.80 23.14 9.78
N MET A 525 -2.28 22.19 10.59
CA MET A 525 -2.30 22.30 12.04
C MET A 525 -1.15 23.18 12.51
N PRO A 526 -1.41 24.21 13.35
CA PRO A 526 -0.34 25.01 13.93
C PRO A 526 0.65 24.09 14.66
N VAL A 527 1.96 24.34 14.50
CA VAL A 527 2.99 23.70 15.34
C VAL A 527 2.80 24.24 16.74
N VAL A 528 1.97 23.56 17.52
CA VAL A 528 1.82 23.88 18.91
C VAL A 528 3.02 23.22 19.59
N SER A 529 3.91 24.02 20.18
CA SER A 529 4.93 23.50 21.09
C SER A 529 4.24 22.62 22.14
N LEU A 530 4.95 21.64 22.69
CA LEU A 530 4.41 20.66 23.63
C LEU A 530 3.62 21.29 24.81
N LYS A 531 3.86 22.57 25.14
CA LYS A 531 3.07 23.35 26.11
C LYS A 531 1.61 23.64 25.69
N GLY A 532 1.25 23.58 24.42
CA GLY A 532 -0.11 23.85 23.94
C GLY A 532 -0.87 22.64 23.36
N ALA A 533 -0.26 21.44 23.30
CA ALA A 533 -0.98 20.20 22.99
C ALA A 533 -2.15 19.95 23.98
N ALA A 534 -2.03 20.47 25.20
CA ALA A 534 -3.10 20.50 26.21
C ALA A 534 -4.30 21.43 25.87
N ARG A 535 -4.19 22.31 24.85
CA ARG A 535 -5.26 23.25 24.44
C ARG A 535 -6.02 22.82 23.20
N ALA A 536 -5.63 21.72 22.53
CA ALA A 536 -6.39 21.15 21.42
C ALA A 536 -7.64 20.43 21.99
N GLY A 537 -8.71 21.20 22.24
CA GLY A 537 -9.93 20.72 22.88
C GLY A 537 -10.55 19.51 22.18
N SER A 538 -10.55 18.35 22.85
CA SER A 538 -11.17 17.07 22.48
C SER A 538 -10.62 16.32 21.25
N LEU A 539 -10.59 14.98 21.35
CA LEU A 539 -10.19 14.03 20.30
C LEU A 539 -10.95 14.25 18.98
N LYS A 540 -12.24 14.61 19.07
CA LYS A 540 -13.07 14.92 17.91
C LYS A 540 -12.57 16.11 17.11
N ALA A 541 -12.21 17.22 17.76
CA ALA A 541 -11.74 18.42 17.05
C ALA A 541 -10.42 18.18 16.30
N ILE A 542 -9.62 17.24 16.79
CA ILE A 542 -8.35 16.82 16.18
C ILE A 542 -8.62 16.00 14.93
N LEU A 543 -9.44 14.95 15.07
CA LEU A 543 -9.78 14.08 13.95
C LEU A 543 -10.55 14.86 12.86
N ASP A 544 -11.52 15.71 13.21
CA ASP A 544 -12.30 16.50 12.23
C ASP A 544 -11.45 17.39 11.30
N LYS A 545 -10.22 17.75 11.67
CA LYS A 545 -9.30 18.54 10.85
C LYS A 545 -8.54 17.75 9.79
N ILE A 546 -8.42 16.42 9.93
CA ILE A 546 -7.68 15.55 9.00
C ILE A 546 -8.18 15.66 7.53
N PRO A 547 -9.49 15.76 7.22
CA PRO A 547 -9.99 15.75 5.84
C PRO A 547 -10.15 17.13 5.18
N GLN A 548 -10.03 18.24 5.92
CA GLN A 548 -10.47 19.57 5.46
C GLN A 548 -9.41 20.34 4.63
N LEU A 549 -8.57 19.64 3.87
CA LEU A 549 -7.47 20.28 3.14
C LEU A 549 -7.94 20.93 1.82
N PRO A 550 -7.45 22.14 1.50
CA PRO A 550 -7.58 22.69 0.15
C PRO A 550 -6.79 21.83 -0.84
N SER A 551 -7.29 21.72 -2.08
CA SER A 551 -6.59 21.07 -3.18
C SER A 551 -5.25 21.77 -3.44
N PHE A 552 -4.14 21.07 -3.20
CA PHE A 552 -2.84 21.53 -3.66
C PHE A 552 -2.75 21.32 -5.18
N THR A 553 -2.55 22.39 -5.93
CA THR A 553 -2.23 22.31 -7.36
C THR A 553 -0.72 22.35 -7.48
N PRO A 554 -0.05 21.25 -7.88
CA PRO A 554 1.40 21.27 -8.06
C PRO A 554 1.76 22.31 -9.12
N LYS A 555 2.71 23.19 -8.82
CA LYS A 555 3.32 24.06 -9.84
C LYS A 555 4.32 23.23 -10.63
N VAL A 556 4.21 23.28 -11.96
CA VAL A 556 5.23 22.74 -12.86
C VAL A 556 6.52 23.52 -12.62
N VAL A 557 7.61 22.80 -12.32
CA VAL A 557 8.95 23.38 -12.25
C VAL A 557 9.66 23.02 -13.55
N ASP A 558 9.75 23.98 -14.46
CA ASP A 558 10.56 23.85 -15.67
C ASP A 558 12.05 23.97 -15.30
N GLY A 559 12.78 22.85 -15.42
CA GLY A 559 14.23 22.76 -15.53
C GLY A 559 15.05 23.28 -14.33
N ALA A 560 15.53 22.39 -13.46
CA ALA A 560 16.80 22.57 -12.74
C ALA A 560 17.29 21.27 -12.07
N PRO A 561 18.59 20.96 -12.20
CA PRO A 561 19.37 20.49 -11.05
C PRO A 561 20.52 21.45 -10.66
N ALA A 562 20.83 21.37 -9.35
CA ALA A 562 22.02 21.75 -8.57
C ALA A 562 22.23 23.21 -8.08
N ALA A 563 22.15 23.32 -6.74
CA ALA A 563 23.14 23.93 -5.82
C ALA A 563 22.65 25.05 -4.87
N TYR A 564 22.14 24.60 -3.71
CA TYR A 564 22.39 25.03 -2.32
C TYR A 564 22.60 26.50 -1.96
N THR A 565 21.76 27.03 -1.04
CA THR A 565 22.25 27.88 0.08
C THR A 565 21.28 27.95 1.29
N ARG A 566 21.81 27.60 2.49
CA ARG A 566 21.52 28.10 3.88
C ARG A 566 20.27 27.71 4.71
N TYR A 567 20.58 26.98 5.80
CA TYR A 567 20.15 27.07 7.23
C TYR A 567 18.68 26.87 7.66
N LEU A 568 18.49 25.84 8.48
CA LEU A 568 17.38 25.60 9.41
C LEU A 568 17.71 26.19 10.79
N GLY A 569 17.09 27.31 11.15
CA GLY A 569 17.29 27.99 12.44
C GLY A 569 16.41 27.44 13.57
N LEU A 570 16.80 26.32 14.18
CA LEU A 570 16.30 25.90 15.48
C LEU A 570 17.49 25.52 16.37
N GLU A 571 17.61 26.15 17.53
CA GLU A 571 18.68 25.87 18.50
C GLU A 571 18.22 24.83 19.54
N GLN A 572 19.18 24.10 20.10
CA GLN A 572 19.02 23.12 21.18
C GLN A 572 18.27 23.64 22.43
N ALA A 573 18.07 24.96 22.53
CA ALA A 573 17.33 25.65 23.59
C ALA A 573 15.79 25.57 23.46
N ASP A 574 15.24 25.13 22.31
CA ASP A 574 13.77 25.01 22.11
C ASP A 574 13.18 23.72 22.71
N ILE A 575 14.03 22.84 23.27
CA ILE A 575 13.66 21.68 24.09
C ILE A 575 13.90 22.03 25.56
N CYS A 576 13.00 22.81 26.16
CA CYS A 576 12.98 23.02 27.62
C CYS A 576 11.90 22.17 28.29
N ILE A 577 12.34 21.28 29.20
CA ILE A 577 11.51 20.62 30.20
C ILE A 577 11.19 21.65 31.28
N ASP A 578 9.90 21.82 31.58
CA ASP A 578 9.47 22.56 32.77
C ASP A 578 8.79 21.54 33.70
N ILE A 579 9.39 21.33 34.86
CA ILE A 579 8.84 20.52 35.96
C ILE A 579 8.09 21.50 36.85
N SER A 580 6.77 21.38 36.89
CA SER A 580 5.95 21.87 38.00
C SER A 580 4.77 20.94 38.23
#